data_AF-A0A399EHJ5-F1
#
_entry.id   AF-A0A399EHJ5-F1
#
_cell.length_a   1.000
_cell.length_b   1.000
_cell.length_c   1.000
_cell.angle_alpha   90.00
_cell.angle_beta   90.00
_cell.angle_gamma   90.00
#
_symmetry.space_group_name_H-M   'P 1'
#
loop_
_entity.id
_entity.type
_entity.pdbx_description
1 polymer ?
#
loop_
_entity_poly.entity_id
_entity_poly.type
_entity_poly.pdbx_seq_one_letter_code
_entity_poly.pdbx_strand_id
1 'polypeptide(L)' 'MLFAIIFTVLSVAITWLLYLALRPRTLEVESETADLRYIAMALVLIVLTAAAVASMLILGKLGQVTLSF' A
#
# COMPACT_ATOMS: atom_id res chain seq x y z
N MET A 1 -9.82 8.05 14.95
CA MET A 1 -8.79 8.93 14.35
C MET A 1 -7.52 8.16 13.97
N LEU A 2 -6.95 7.32 14.84
CA LEU A 2 -5.71 6.55 14.54
C LEU A 2 -5.76 5.73 13.24
N PHE A 3 -6.79 4.89 13.03
CA PHE A 3 -6.90 4.08 11.81
C PHE A 3 -7.01 4.90 10.52
N ALA A 4 -7.65 6.08 10.58
CA ALA A 4 -7.71 6.99 9.44
C ALA A 4 -6.33 7.55 9.10
N ILE A 5 -5.54 7.93 10.12
CA ILE A 5 -4.15 8.39 9.93
C ILE A 5 -3.28 7.27 9.34
N ILE A 6 -3.37 6.06 9.89
CA ILE A 6 -2.65 4.88 9.39
C ILE A 6 -2.99 4.64 7.92
N PHE A 7 -4.28 4.67 7.57
CA PHE A 7 -4.73 4.53 6.20
C PHE A 7 -4.12 5.59 5.28
N THR A 8 -4.17 6.87 5.66
CA THR A 8 -3.60 7.96 4.86
C THR A 8 -2.10 7.78 4.64
N VAL A 9 -1.34 7.44 5.69
CA VAL A 9 0.11 7.20 5.58
C VAL A 9 0.40 6.01 4.66
N LEU A 10 -0.34 4.91 4.82
CA LEU A 10 -0.19 3.75 3.94
C LEU A 10 -0.54 4.08 2.49
N SER A 11 -1.61 4.83 2.24
CA SER A 11 -1.98 5.26 0.89
C SER A 11 -0.89 6.11 0.24
N VAL A 12 -0.33 7.08 0.95
CA VAL A 12 0.78 7.90 0.44
C VAL A 12 2.01 7.04 0.15
N ALA A 13 2.36 6.10 1.03
CA ALA A 13 3.48 5.20 0.83
C ALA A 13 3.28 4.28 -0.38
N ILE A 14 2.07 3.72 -0.56
CA ILE A 14 1.71 2.90 -1.73
C ILE A 14 1.82 3.72 -3.02
N THR A 15 1.27 4.93 -3.06
CA THR A 15 1.35 5.82 -4.23
C THR A 15 2.80 6.16 -4.57
N TRP A 16 3.61 6.45 -3.57
CA TRP A 16 5.04 6.73 -3.78
C TRP A 16 5.77 5.50 -4.31
N LEU A 17 5.55 4.32 -3.73
CA LEU A 17 6.14 3.07 -4.23
C LEU A 17 5.72 2.77 -5.67
N LEU A 18 4.45 2.96 -6.03
CA LEU A 18 3.98 2.81 -7.41
C LEU A 18 4.72 3.76 -8.36
N TYR A 19 4.89 5.03 -7.96
CA TYR A 19 5.66 5.99 -8.76
C TYR A 19 7.12 5.56 -8.92
N LEU A 20 7.78 5.10 -7.85
CA LEU A 20 9.15 4.63 -7.92
C LEU A 20 9.32 3.37 -8.77
N ALA A 21 8.33 2.47 -8.74
CA ALA A 21 8.32 1.26 -9.52
C ALA A 21 8.14 1.57 -11.01
N LEU A 22 7.15 2.40 -11.35
CA LEU A 22 6.65 2.56 -12.71
C LEU A 22 7.19 3.80 -13.44
N ARG A 23 8.08 4.58 -12.84
CA ARG A 23 8.66 5.74 -13.52
C ARG A 23 9.49 5.28 -14.75
N PRO A 24 9.45 6.01 -15.88
CA PRO A 24 10.12 5.59 -17.12
C PRO A 24 11.61 5.24 -16.95
N ARG A 25 12.33 6.08 -16.20
CA ARG A 25 13.76 5.89 -15.90
C ARG A 25 14.10 4.58 -15.18
N THR A 26 13.17 3.99 -14.41
CA THR A 26 13.43 2.70 -13.75
C THR A 26 13.12 1.51 -14.65
N LEU A 27 12.25 1.68 -15.64
CA LEU A 27 11.86 0.67 -16.62
C LEU A 27 12.91 0.51 -17.73
N GLU A 28 13.65 1.57 -18.02
CA GLU A 28 14.76 1.58 -18.99
C GLU A 28 16.04 0.89 -18.48
N VAL A 29 16.06 0.40 -17.24
CA VAL A 29 17.23 -0.28 -16.66
C VAL A 29 17.30 -1.72 -17.19
N GLU A 30 18.15 -1.95 -18.17
CA GLU A 30 18.51 -3.31 -18.61
C GLU A 30 19.52 -3.93 -17.64
N SER A 31 19.04 -4.85 -16.80
CA SER A 31 19.84 -5.64 -15.87
C SER A 31 19.11 -6.96 -15.61
N GLU A 32 19.84 -8.08 -15.49
CA GLU A 32 19.24 -9.38 -15.09
C GLU A 32 18.51 -9.31 -13.74
N THR A 33 18.90 -8.37 -12.87
CA THR A 33 18.26 -8.17 -11.56
C THR A 33 17.04 -7.25 -11.60
N ALA A 34 16.74 -6.64 -12.75
CA ALA A 34 15.61 -5.72 -12.89
C ALA A 34 14.28 -6.42 -12.60
N ASP A 35 14.08 -7.61 -13.17
CA ASP A 35 12.86 -8.41 -13.00
C ASP A 35 12.62 -8.80 -11.54
N LEU A 36 13.68 -9.25 -10.85
CA LEU A 36 13.59 -9.59 -9.43
C LEU A 36 13.23 -8.38 -8.58
N ARG A 37 13.80 -7.20 -8.89
CA ARG A 37 13.46 -5.94 -8.21
C ARG A 37 11.99 -5.57 -8.43
N TYR A 38 11.47 -5.75 -9.64
CA TYR A 38 10.06 -5.49 -9.96
C TYR A 38 9.13 -6.39 -9.15
N ILE A 39 9.42 -7.70 -9.13
CA ILE A 39 8.61 -8.67 -8.38
C ILE A 39 8.67 -8.39 -6.87
N ALA A 40 9.86 -8.08 -6.33
CA ALA A 40 10.01 -7.72 -4.92
C ALA A 40 9.19 -6.46 -4.57
N MET A 41 9.19 -5.47 -5.46
CA MET A 41 8.44 -4.23 -5.26
C MET A 41 6.93 -4.46 -5.35
N ALA A 42 6.48 -5.32 -6.26
CA ALA A 42 5.08 -5.75 -6.34
C ALA A 42 4.64 -6.50 -5.07
N LEU A 43 5.49 -7.37 -4.52
CA LEU A 43 5.21 -8.09 -3.27
C LEU A 43 5.01 -7.12 -2.09
N VAL A 44 5.88 -6.12 -1.96
CA VAL A 44 5.75 -5.08 -0.92
C VAL A 44 4.45 -4.29 -1.09
N LEU A 45 4.12 -3.92 -2.32
CA LEU A 45 2.86 -3.22 -2.65
C LEU A 45 1.62 -4.04 -2.27
N ILE A 46 1.63 -5.35 -2.51
CA ILE A 46 0.53 -6.25 -2.11
C ILE A 46 0.33 -6.21 -0.60
N VAL A 47 1.40 -6.38 0.18
CA VAL A 47 1.32 -6.39 1.66
C VAL A 47 0.83 -5.04 2.19
N LEU A 48 1.37 -3.93 1.68
CA LEU A 48 0.97 -2.59 2.10
C LEU A 48 -0.50 -2.29 1.76
N THR A 49 -0.94 -2.68 0.56
CA THR A 49 -2.32 -2.48 0.12
C THR A 49 -3.28 -3.30 0.96
N ALA A 50 -2.94 -4.56 1.26
CA ALA A 50 -3.72 -5.40 2.16
C ALA A 50 -3.82 -4.78 3.57
N ALA A 51 -2.70 -4.28 4.11
CA ALA A 51 -2.69 -3.60 5.41
C ALA A 51 -3.55 -2.32 5.42
N ALA A 52 -3.49 -1.51 4.35
CA ALA A 52 -4.30 -0.31 4.22
C ALA A 52 -5.79 -0.64 4.21
N VAL A 53 -6.22 -1.59 3.37
CA VAL A 53 -7.62 -2.01 3.30
C VAL A 53 -8.07 -2.62 4.64
N ALA A 54 -7.26 -3.48 5.25
CA ALA A 54 -7.56 -4.07 6.55
C ALA A 54 -7.78 -3.01 7.64
N SER A 55 -6.99 -1.94 7.65
CA SER A 55 -7.15 -0.84 8.62
C SER A 55 -8.53 -0.17 8.53
N MET A 56 -9.06 -0.01 7.31
CA MET A 56 -10.40 0.55 7.09
C MET A 56 -11.52 -0.44 7.41
N LEU A 57 -11.35 -1.72 7.10
CA LEU A 57 -12.31 -2.76 7.48
C LEU A 57 -12.46 -2.87 9.00
N ILE A 58 -11.35 -2.79 9.74
CA ILE A 58 -11.34 -2.77 11.21
C ILE A 58 -12.06 -1.51 11.73
N LEU A 59 -11.73 -0.34 11.18
CA LEU A 59 -12.40 0.91 11.54
C LEU A 59 -13.92 0.86 11.31
N GLY A 60 -14.36 0.31 10.17
CA GLY A 60 -15.78 0.15 9.85
C GLY A 60 -16.53 -0.74 10.85
N LYS A 61 -15.92 -1.85 11.27
CA LYS A 61 -16.50 -2.73 12.30
C LYS A 61 -16.56 -2.06 13.68
N LEU A 62 -15.51 -1.36 14.09
CA LEU A 62 -15.49 -0.64 15.36
C LEU A 62 -16.54 0.49 15.39
N GLY A 63 -16.71 1.19 14.27
CA GLY A 63 -17.76 2.22 14.11
C GLY A 63 -19.17 1.66 14.27
N GLN A 64 -19.46 0.49 13.69
CA GLN A 64 -20.78 -0.16 13.83
C GLN A 64 -21.08 -0.61 15.27
N VAL A 65 -20.09 -1.18 15.98
CA VAL A 65 -20.27 -1.60 17.39
C VAL A 65 -20.56 -0.42 18.32
N THR A 66 -20.08 0.77 17.98
CA THR A 66 -20.29 1.98 18.80
C THR A 66 -21.67 2.63 18.57
N LEU A 67 -22.35 2.27 17.46
CA LEU A 67 -23.63 2.86 17.05
C LEU A 67 -24.84 1.92 17.27
N SER A 68 -24.62 0.69 17.71
CA SER A 68 -25.72 -0.20 18.12
C SER A 68 -26.16 0.14 19.55
N PHE A 69 -27.10 1.07 19.68
CA PHE A 69 -27.95 1.24 20.85
C PHE A 69 -29.35 0.73 20.54
#